data_AF-A0A7Z9G363-F1
#
_entry.id   AF-A0A7Z9G363-F1
#
_cell.length_a   1.000
_cell.length_b   1.000
_cell.length_c   1.000
_cell.angle_alpha   90.00
_cell.angle_beta   90.00
_cell.angle_gamma   90.00
#
_symmetry.space_group_name_H-M   'P 1'
#
loop_
_entity.id
_entity.type
_entity.pdbx_description
1 polymer ?
#
loop_
_entity_poly.entity_id
_entity_poly.type
_entity_poly.pdbx_seq_one_letter_code
_entity_poly.pdbx_strand_id
1 'polypeptide(L)'
;MINNNKGIFFIDDSEGWLFGTDGSIFHTTNGGAEWSRQESRIPLINGHVRETVNGIHFFDKQHGIAVADIGFIVNTMDGGNNWQLCESVTDNNMTAVQFTNRNGAWAVGWHGTILKSNDSGQT
;
A
#
# COMPACT_ATOMS: atom_id res chain seq x y z
N MET A 1 0.54 -8.20 -19.55
CA MET A 1 -0.34 -7.67 -18.48
C MET A 1 -0.29 -6.17 -18.55
N ILE A 2 -1.39 -5.52 -18.94
CA ILE A 2 -1.49 -4.06 -18.81
C ILE A 2 -2.07 -3.83 -17.42
N ASN A 3 -1.19 -3.60 -16.43
CA ASN A 3 -1.63 -3.10 -15.13
C ASN A 3 -1.87 -1.61 -15.29
N ASN A 4 -3.06 -1.15 -14.90
CA ASN A 4 -3.37 0.28 -14.87
C ASN A 4 -2.84 0.84 -13.54
N ASN A 5 -1.60 1.32 -13.56
CA ASN A 5 -0.97 1.94 -12.40
C ASN A 5 -1.76 3.20 -12.01
N LYS A 6 -2.24 3.24 -10.77
CA LYS A 6 -3.08 4.32 -10.22
C LYS A 6 -2.26 5.48 -9.66
N GLY A 7 -1.06 5.18 -9.17
CA GLY A 7 -0.24 6.18 -8.52
C GLY A 7 1.22 5.76 -8.34
N ILE A 8 2.00 6.72 -7.85
CA ILE A 8 3.42 6.59 -7.58
C ILE A 8 3.73 7.34 -6.28
N PHE A 9 4.67 6.82 -5.50
CA PHE A 9 5.21 7.45 -4.31
C PHE A 9 6.73 7.32 -4.32
N PHE A 10 7.45 8.40 -4.02
CA PHE A 10 8.89 8.40 -3.82
C PHE A 10 9.21 8.94 -2.44
N ILE A 11 10.13 8.29 -1.73
CA ILE A 11 10.63 8.78 -0.44
C ILE A 11 11.91 9.61 -0.57
N ASP A 12 12.67 9.33 -1.62
CA ASP A 12 13.81 10.12 -2.09
C ASP A 12 13.94 9.99 -3.62
N ASP A 13 14.97 10.58 -4.22
CA ASP A 13 15.16 10.59 -5.67
C ASP A 13 15.47 9.20 -6.27
N SER A 14 15.71 8.17 -5.43
CA SER A 14 16.10 6.83 -5.84
C SER A 14 15.08 5.75 -5.51
N GLU A 15 14.42 5.84 -4.35
CA GLU A 15 13.50 4.83 -3.82
C GLU A 15 12.04 5.22 -4.06
N GLY A 16 11.32 4.40 -4.83
CA GLY A 16 9.94 4.68 -5.19
C GLY A 16 9.08 3.45 -5.40
N TRP A 17 7.77 3.62 -5.23
CA TRP A 17 6.76 2.58 -5.37
C TRP A 17 5.67 3.01 -6.36
N LEU A 18 5.40 2.16 -7.34
CA LEU A 18 4.25 2.23 -8.24
C LEU A 18 3.18 1.28 -7.75
N PHE A 19 1.92 1.67 -7.83
CA PHE A 19 0.81 0.85 -7.37
C PHE A 19 -0.44 1.03 -8.22
N GLY A 20 -1.35 0.05 -8.21
CA GLY A 20 -2.60 0.16 -8.93
C GLY A 20 -3.45 -1.10 -8.97
N THR A 21 -4.08 -1.34 -10.12
CA THR A 21 -5.04 -2.44 -10.31
C THR A 21 -4.42 -3.82 -10.08
N ASP A 22 -5.26 -4.81 -9.79
CA ASP A 22 -4.84 -6.19 -9.55
C ASP A 22 -3.79 -6.32 -8.42
N GLY A 23 -3.98 -5.53 -7.36
CA GLY A 23 -3.09 -5.52 -6.20
C GLY A 23 -1.64 -5.21 -6.55
N SER A 24 -1.40 -4.52 -7.67
CA SER A 24 -0.05 -4.33 -8.18
C SER A 24 0.73 -3.34 -7.31
N ILE A 25 1.94 -3.75 -6.93
CA ILE A 25 2.95 -2.93 -6.28
C ILE A 25 4.28 -3.24 -6.98
N PHE A 26 5.00 -2.19 -7.37
CA PHE A 26 6.35 -2.28 -7.91
C PHE A 26 7.27 -1.33 -7.16
N HIS A 27 8.53 -1.70 -7.01
CA HIS A 27 9.54 -0.92 -6.31
C HIS A 27 10.73 -0.62 -7.24
N THR A 28 11.29 0.58 -7.12
CA THR A 28 12.52 1.00 -7.78
C THR A 28 13.51 1.49 -6.73
N THR A 29 14.79 1.22 -6.97
CA THR A 29 15.93 1.73 -6.16
C THR A 29 16.87 2.61 -6.98
N ASN A 30 16.49 2.92 -8.23
CA ASN A 30 17.31 3.66 -9.19
C ASN A 30 16.51 4.80 -9.87
N GLY A 31 15.60 5.42 -9.12
CA GLY A 31 14.86 6.61 -9.58
C GLY A 31 13.83 6.31 -10.67
N GLY A 32 13.38 5.06 -10.76
CA GLY A 32 12.39 4.62 -11.73
C GLY A 32 12.94 4.18 -13.09
N ALA A 33 14.26 4.01 -13.21
CA ALA A 33 14.85 3.43 -14.41
C ALA A 33 14.49 1.94 -14.55
N GLU A 34 14.41 1.20 -13.44
CA GLU A 34 13.95 -0.18 -13.38
C GLU A 34 12.95 -0.39 -12.24
N TRP A 35 12.00 -1.29 -12.45
CA TRP A 35 10.91 -1.59 -11.51
C TRP A 35 10.76 -3.08 -11.28
N SER A 36 10.78 -3.50 -10.02
CA SER A 36 10.59 -4.89 -9.60
C SER A 36 9.23 -5.08 -8.95
N ARG A 37 8.47 -6.10 -9.36
CA ARG A 37 7.15 -6.41 -8.79
C ARG A 37 7.30 -6.93 -7.36
N GLN A 38 6.45 -6.44 -6.46
CA GLN A 38 6.30 -6.92 -5.09
C GLN A 38 4.93 -7.61 -4.95
N GLU A 39 4.88 -8.72 -4.20
CA GLU A 39 3.61 -9.37 -3.88
C GLU A 39 2.92 -8.61 -2.76
N SER A 40 1.84 -7.90 -3.08
CA SER A 40 1.07 -7.11 -2.10
C SER A 40 0.41 -7.93 -0.99
N ARG A 41 0.24 -9.25 -1.20
CA ARG A 41 -0.48 -10.16 -0.29
C ARG A 41 -1.94 -9.82 0.01
N ILE A 42 -2.53 -8.85 -0.71
CA ILE A 42 -3.99 -8.66 -0.73
C ILE A 42 -4.66 -9.95 -1.22
N PRO A 43 -5.69 -10.49 -0.55
CA PRO A 43 -6.34 -11.74 -0.94
C PRO A 43 -6.80 -11.79 -2.40
N LEU A 44 -6.77 -13.00 -3.01
CA LEU A 44 -7.35 -13.21 -4.33
C LEU A 44 -8.88 -13.25 -4.21
N ILE A 45 -9.55 -12.49 -5.06
CA ILE A 45 -10.98 -12.59 -5.29
C ILE A 45 -11.22 -13.71 -6.29
N ASN A 46 -12.03 -14.67 -5.88
CA ASN A 46 -12.35 -15.88 -6.65
C ASN A 46 -11.11 -16.62 -7.17
N GLY A 47 -9.94 -16.44 -6.54
CA GLY A 47 -8.69 -17.08 -6.97
C GLY A 47 -8.00 -16.46 -8.20
N HIS A 48 -8.43 -15.30 -8.70
CA HIS A 48 -7.93 -14.78 -9.98
C HIS A 48 -7.37 -13.35 -9.94
N VAL A 49 -8.01 -12.44 -9.20
CA VAL A 49 -7.65 -11.01 -9.20
C VAL A 49 -7.54 -10.46 -7.79
N ARG A 50 -6.78 -9.38 -7.60
CA ARG A 50 -6.73 -8.63 -6.34
C ARG A 50 -7.42 -7.29 -6.48
N GLU A 51 -7.85 -6.75 -5.35
CA GLU A 51 -8.39 -5.39 -5.30
C GLU A 51 -7.35 -4.33 -5.64
N THR A 52 -7.84 -3.17 -6.10
CA THR A 52 -6.98 -2.07 -6.52
C THR A 52 -6.29 -1.45 -5.32
N VAL A 53 -4.96 -1.29 -5.39
CA VAL A 53 -4.22 -0.45 -4.44
C VAL A 53 -4.46 1.01 -4.82
N ASN A 54 -4.99 1.79 -3.88
CA ASN A 54 -5.37 3.18 -4.11
C ASN A 54 -4.41 4.18 -3.46
N GLY A 55 -3.67 3.77 -2.43
CA GLY A 55 -2.67 4.60 -1.79
C GLY A 55 -1.56 3.77 -1.16
N ILE A 56 -0.34 4.30 -1.20
CA ILE A 56 0.82 3.76 -0.50
C ILE A 56 1.59 4.92 0.13
N HIS A 57 2.18 4.69 1.29
CA HIS A 57 3.11 5.64 1.90
C HIS A 57 4.17 4.88 2.68
N PHE A 58 5.42 5.35 2.60
CA PHE A 58 6.52 4.86 3.42
C PHE A 58 7.00 5.95 4.38
N PHE A 59 7.32 5.56 5.61
CA PHE A 59 7.96 6.45 6.59
C PHE A 59 9.48 6.51 6.38
N ASP A 60 10.08 5.38 6.04
CA ASP A 60 11.47 5.21 5.65
C ASP A 60 11.56 4.10 4.57
N LYS A 61 12.75 3.76 4.10
CA LYS A 61 12.94 2.74 3.05
C LYS A 61 12.44 1.33 3.42
N GLN A 62 12.15 1.07 4.70
CA GLN A 62 11.77 -0.24 5.23
C GLN A 62 10.28 -0.30 5.59
N HIS A 63 9.71 0.76 6.16
CA HIS A 63 8.38 0.74 6.76
C HIS A 63 7.35 1.41 5.86
N GLY A 64 6.43 0.61 5.33
CA GLY A 64 5.39 1.05 4.39
C GLY A 64 4.00 0.53 4.73
N ILE A 65 2.97 1.27 4.33
CA ILE A 65 1.56 0.86 4.38
C ILE A 65 0.94 1.14 3.02
N ALA A 66 0.14 0.20 2.52
CA ALA A 66 -0.72 0.36 1.36
C ALA A 66 -2.18 0.11 1.75
N VAL A 67 -3.09 0.84 1.11
CA VAL A 67 -4.54 0.69 1.28
C VAL A 67 -5.22 0.48 -0.07
N ALA A 68 -6.28 -0.32 -0.07
CA ALA A 68 -6.94 -0.79 -1.27
C ALA A 68 -8.47 -0.77 -1.13
N ASP A 69 -9.15 -1.14 -2.22
CA ASP A 69 -10.60 -1.35 -2.23
C ASP A 69 -11.01 -2.45 -1.23
N ILE A 70 -12.29 -2.43 -0.81
CA ILE A 70 -12.87 -3.36 0.18
C ILE A 70 -12.09 -3.34 1.51
N GLY A 71 -11.66 -2.15 1.95
CA GLY A 71 -11.05 -1.99 3.26
C GLY A 71 -9.69 -2.66 3.46
N PHE A 72 -9.07 -3.22 2.42
CA PHE A 72 -7.80 -3.92 2.57
C PHE A 72 -6.66 -2.96 2.94
N ILE A 73 -5.88 -3.37 3.93
CA ILE A 73 -4.69 -2.67 4.42
C ILE A 73 -3.56 -3.69 4.49
N VAL A 74 -2.40 -3.35 3.91
CA VAL A 74 -1.20 -4.17 4.01
C VAL A 74 -0.03 -3.31 4.46
N ASN A 75 0.87 -3.86 5.27
CA ASN A 75 2.08 -3.18 5.70
C ASN A 75 3.34 -4.00 5.40
N THR A 76 4.49 -3.35 5.49
CA THR A 76 5.80 -3.98 5.34
C THR A 76 6.79 -3.32 6.30
N MET A 77 7.77 -4.09 6.76
CA MET A 77 8.89 -3.63 7.59
C MET A 77 10.25 -3.90 6.92
N ASP A 78 10.25 -4.34 5.66
CA ASP A 78 11.46 -4.72 4.91
C ASP A 78 11.47 -4.16 3.48
N GLY A 79 10.82 -3.00 3.26
CA GLY A 79 10.82 -2.28 1.98
C GLY A 79 9.87 -2.88 0.95
N GLY A 80 8.94 -3.74 1.37
CA GLY A 80 7.97 -4.41 0.51
C GLY A 80 8.47 -5.74 -0.06
N ASN A 81 9.58 -6.28 0.46
CA ASN A 81 9.99 -7.65 0.17
C ASN A 81 8.95 -8.64 0.73
N ASN A 82 8.41 -8.34 1.91
CA ASN A 82 7.26 -9.00 2.50
C ASN A 82 6.22 -7.96 2.92
N TRP A 83 5.09 -7.99 2.23
CA TRP A 83 3.86 -7.34 2.66
C TRP A 83 3.06 -8.28 3.57
N GLN A 84 2.36 -7.73 4.56
CA GLN A 84 1.50 -8.47 5.49
C GLN A 84 0.10 -7.85 5.48
N LEU A 85 -0.93 -8.70 5.45
CA LEU A 85 -2.32 -8.26 5.56
C LEU A 85 -2.62 -7.87 7.00
N CYS A 86 -3.20 -6.69 7.18
CA CYS A 86 -3.58 -6.14 8.47
C CYS A 86 -5.08 -6.31 8.71
N GLU A 87 -5.50 -6.35 9.98
CA GLU A 87 -6.92 -6.30 10.29
C GLU A 87 -7.50 -4.93 9.92
N SER A 88 -8.70 -4.94 9.34
CA SER A 88 -9.44 -3.72 9.02
C SER A 88 -10.82 -3.79 9.66
N VAL A 89 -11.28 -2.64 10.15
CA VAL A 89 -12.59 -2.51 10.83
C VAL A 89 -13.69 -2.04 9.87
N THR A 90 -13.40 -2.03 8.56
CA THR A 90 -14.31 -1.57 7.51
C THR A 90 -14.10 -2.35 6.23
N ASP A 91 -15.14 -2.42 5.40
CA ASP A 91 -15.07 -2.89 4.01
C ASP A 91 -15.20 -1.73 3.01
N ASN A 92 -15.11 -0.47 3.48
CA ASN A 92 -15.17 0.69 2.59
C ASN A 92 -13.89 0.80 1.77
N ASN A 93 -14.01 1.28 0.52
CA ASN A 93 -12.84 1.54 -0.31
C ASN A 93 -11.96 2.60 0.36
N MET A 94 -10.71 2.23 0.63
CA MET A 94 -9.71 3.12 1.16
C MET A 94 -9.02 3.85 0.02
N THR A 95 -8.73 5.13 0.20
CA THR A 95 -8.35 6.04 -0.88
C THR A 95 -6.98 6.66 -0.70
N ALA A 96 -6.53 6.85 0.54
CA ALA A 96 -5.20 7.34 0.84
C ALA A 96 -4.75 6.90 2.23
N VAL A 97 -3.44 6.88 2.43
CA VAL A 97 -2.79 6.60 3.71
C VAL A 97 -1.58 7.51 3.85
N GLN A 98 -1.28 7.91 5.08
CA GLN A 98 -0.12 8.74 5.38
C GLN A 98 0.45 8.37 6.76
N PHE A 99 1.77 8.19 6.82
CA PHE A 99 2.48 8.18 8.09
C PHE A 99 2.64 9.59 8.63
N THR A 100 2.40 9.75 9.93
CA THR A 100 2.68 10.99 10.70
C THR A 100 3.96 10.89 11.51
N ASN A 101 4.37 9.67 11.84
CA ASN A 101 5.64 9.29 12.41
C ASN A 101 5.83 7.79 12.16
N ARG A 102 6.89 7.19 12.70
CA ARG A 102 7.21 5.77 12.47
C ARG A 102 6.05 4.81 12.78
N ASN A 103 5.27 5.11 13.82
CA ASN A 103 4.22 4.22 14.32
C ASN A 103 2.82 4.76 14.03
N GLY A 104 2.67 6.09 13.94
CA GLY A 104 1.40 6.75 13.74
C GLY A 104 1.06 6.89 12.26
N ALA A 105 -0.04 6.30 11.82
CA ALA A 105 -0.55 6.44 10.46
C ALA A 105 -2.05 6.76 10.44
N TRP A 106 -2.49 7.47 9.41
CA TRP A 106 -3.89 7.74 9.13
C TRP A 106 -4.26 7.22 7.76
N ALA A 107 -5.42 6.59 7.65
CA ALA A 107 -5.99 6.15 6.39
C ALA A 107 -7.42 6.71 6.24
N VAL A 108 -7.80 7.05 5.02
CA VAL A 108 -9.11 7.63 4.71
C VAL A 108 -9.79 6.87 3.57
N GLY A 109 -11.12 6.81 3.61
CA GLY A 109 -11.91 6.03 2.66
C GLY A 109 -13.29 6.62 2.38
N TRP A 110 -14.07 5.86 1.61
CA TRP A 110 -15.44 6.23 1.25
C TRP A 110 -16.34 6.39 2.48
N HIS A 111 -17.46 7.10 2.29
CA HIS A 111 -18.45 7.37 3.34
C HIS A 111 -17.90 8.08 4.58
N GLY A 112 -16.79 8.81 4.44
CA GLY A 112 -16.15 9.53 5.55
C GLY A 112 -15.37 8.64 6.49
N THR A 113 -15.00 7.42 6.08
CA THR A 113 -14.14 6.54 6.88
C THR A 113 -12.79 7.21 7.14
N ILE A 114 -12.40 7.22 8.40
CA ILE A 114 -11.08 7.66 8.87
C ILE A 114 -10.59 6.61 9.87
N LEU A 115 -9.43 6.03 9.60
CA LEU A 115 -8.76 5.07 10.46
C LEU A 115 -7.45 5.68 10.96
N LYS A 116 -7.07 5.33 12.19
CA LYS A 116 -5.81 5.73 12.79
C LYS A 116 -5.15 4.52 13.40
N SER A 117 -3.88 4.31 13.07
CA SER A 117 -3.01 3.32 13.71
C SER A 117 -1.95 4.01 14.56
N ASN A 118 -1.50 3.33 15.62
CA ASN A 118 -0.34 3.74 16.43
C ASN A 118 0.75 2.65 16.46
N ASP A 119 0.69 1.66 15.56
CA ASP A 119 1.63 0.53 15.46
C ASP A 119 2.03 0.20 14.01
N SER A 120 2.13 1.24 13.17
CA SER A 120 2.50 1.13 11.75
C SER A 120 1.50 0.31 10.92
N GLY A 121 0.21 0.46 11.22
CA GLY A 121 -0.88 -0.15 10.48
C GLY A 121 -1.10 -1.62 10.80
N GLN A 122 -0.53 -2.15 11.89
CA GLN A 122 -0.85 -3.53 12.32
C GLN A 122 -2.27 -3.60 12.87
N THR A 123 -2.71 -2.58 13.62
CA THR A 123 -4.08 -2.36 14.10
C THR A 123 -4.52 -0.90 14.05
#